data_AF-A0A3D4NWR4-F1
#
_entry.id   AF-A0A3D4NWR4-F1
#
_cell.length_a   1.000
_cell.length_b   1.000
_cell.length_c   1.000
_cell.angle_alpha   90.00
_cell.angle_beta   90.00
_cell.angle_gamma   90.00
#
_symmetry.space_group_name_H-M   'P 1'
#
loop_
_entity.id
_entity.type
_entity.pdbx_description
1 polymer ?
#
loop_
_entity_poly.entity_id
_entity_poly.type
_entity_poly.pdbx_seq_one_letter_code
_entity_poly.pdbx_strand_id
1 'polypeptide(L)' 'MEFAGEGTIKGQELEWAVLLSGGMGEITLTYKAKVDGETMTGEVQAGDFGAFPFTAKKKK' A
#
# COMPACT_ATOMS: atom_id res chain seq x y z
N MET A 1 -1.30 -17.97 -0.59
CA MET A 1 -0.55 -16.86 -1.20
C MET A 1 -0.34 -15.81 -0.13
N GLU A 2 0.85 -15.77 0.45
CA GLU A 2 1.28 -14.69 1.35
C GLU A 2 1.88 -13.59 0.49
N PHE A 3 1.26 -12.42 0.49
CA PHE A 3 1.86 -11.20 -0.06
C PHE A 3 2.61 -10.53 1.09
N ALA A 4 3.92 -10.77 1.17
CA ALA A 4 4.80 -10.11 2.13
C ALA A 4 5.27 -8.77 1.52
N GLY A 5 4.65 -7.67 1.95
CA GLY A 5 5.11 -6.32 1.65
C GLY A 5 5.89 -5.76 2.84
N GLU A 6 7.18 -5.51 2.67
CA GLU A 6 8.02 -4.85 3.69
C GLU A 6 7.71 -3.34 3.70
N GLY A 7 6.85 -2.91 4.61
CA GLY A 7 6.51 -1.50 4.82
C GLY A 7 7.38 -0.87 5.90
N THR A 8 8.11 0.20 5.60
CA THR A 8 8.89 0.96 6.59
C THR A 8 8.02 2.06 7.21
N ILE A 9 7.67 1.95 8.49
CA ILE A 9 6.94 3.01 9.21
C ILE A 9 7.94 4.09 9.66
N LYS A 10 7.84 5.32 9.14
CA LYS A 10 8.58 6.48 9.68
C LYS A 10 7.59 7.41 10.37
N GLY A 11 7.46 7.26 11.69
CA GLY A 11 6.55 8.07 12.50
C GLY A 11 5.08 7.72 12.24
N GLN A 12 4.35 8.61 11.57
CA GLN A 12 2.93 8.44 11.21
C GLN A 12 2.71 8.26 9.70
N GLU A 13 3.76 8.38 8.88
CA GLU A 13 3.65 8.28 7.42
C GLU A 13 4.25 6.94 6.97
N LEU A 14 3.49 6.25 6.13
CA LEU A 14 3.77 4.92 5.63
C LEU A 14 3.75 4.98 4.11
N GLU A 15 4.91 4.86 3.49
CA GLU A 15 5.02 4.75 2.03
C GLU A 15 5.71 3.43 1.68
N TRP A 16 5.06 2.63 0.85
CA TRP A 16 5.66 1.42 0.31
C TRP A 16 5.17 1.17 -1.11
N ALA A 17 6.03 0.59 -1.94
CA ALA A 17 5.69 0.18 -3.29
C ALA A 17 5.70 -1.35 -3.38
N VAL A 18 4.70 -1.90 -4.06
CA VAL A 18 4.60 -3.33 -4.34
C VAL A 18 4.65 -3.49 -5.85
N LEU A 19 5.68 -4.16 -6.35
CA LEU A 19 5.70 -4.64 -7.72
C LEU A 19 4.98 -6.00 -7.78
N LEU A 20 3.85 -6.01 -8.45
CA LEU A 20 3.12 -7.22 -8.82
C LEU A 20 3.54 -7.61 -10.23
N SER A 21 4.53 -8.50 -10.34
CA SER A 21 4.90 -9.15 -11.60
C SER A 21 4.07 -10.44 -11.75
N GLY A 22 3.02 -10.39 -12.57
CA GLY A 22 2.13 -11.53 -12.84
C GLY A 22 2.10 -11.91 -14.32
N GLY A 23 1.41 -13.01 -14.66
CA GLY A 23 1.29 -13.50 -16.04
C GLY A 23 0.60 -12.55 -17.04
N MET A 24 -0.01 -11.46 -16.56
CA MET A 24 -0.59 -10.38 -17.38
C MET A 24 0.28 -9.12 -17.48
N GLY A 25 1.45 -9.06 -16.83
CA GLY A 25 2.36 -7.91 -16.84
C GLY A 25 2.87 -7.49 -15.47
N GLU A 26 3.65 -6.41 -15.43
CA GLU A 26 4.18 -5.80 -14.21
C GLU A 26 3.31 -4.61 -13.81
N ILE A 27 2.68 -4.69 -12.64
CA ILE A 27 1.89 -3.60 -12.07
C ILE A 27 2.63 -3.07 -10.85
N THR A 28 2.98 -1.80 -10.85
CA THR A 28 3.54 -1.13 -9.66
C THR A 28 2.42 -0.47 -8.88
N LEU A 29 2.17 -0.97 -7.66
CA LEU A 29 1.25 -0.37 -6.71
C LEU A 29 2.05 0.48 -5.71
N THR A 30 1.87 1.80 -5.72
CA THR A 30 2.47 2.68 -4.72
C THR A 30 1.44 3.03 -3.67
N TYR A 31 1.69 2.64 -2.42
CA TYR A 31 0.84 2.91 -1.29
C TYR A 31 1.42 4.07 -0.48
N LYS A 32 0.60 5.09 -0.24
CA LYS A 32 0.89 6.19 0.67
C LYS A 32 -0.20 6.27 1.70
N ALA A 33 0.12 6.03 2.96
CA ALA A 33 -0.82 6.02 4.05
C ALA A 33 -0.31 6.84 5.23
N LYS A 34 -1.25 7.37 6.00
CA LYS A 34 -0.99 7.92 7.32
C LYS A 34 -1.60 6.99 8.36
N VAL A 35 -0.81 6.62 9.36
CA VAL A 35 -1.21 5.78 10.48
C VAL A 35 -1.65 6.68 11.63
N ASP A 36 -2.91 6.54 12.04
CA ASP A 36 -3.51 7.20 13.19
C ASP A 36 -3.95 6.12 14.19
N GLY A 37 -3.07 5.80 15.13
CA GLY A 37 -3.28 4.77 16.16
C GLY A 37 -3.45 3.36 15.58
N GLU A 38 -4.68 2.84 15.61
CA GLU A 38 -5.05 1.51 15.10
C GLU A 38 -5.57 1.54 13.65
N THR A 39 -5.80 2.73 13.10
CA THR A 39 -6.33 2.94 11.75
C THR A 39 -5.28 3.55 10.84
N MET A 40 -5.32 3.21 9.55
CA MET A 40 -4.60 3.93 8.51
C MET A 40 -5.54 4.31 7.38
N THR A 41 -5.34 5.53 6.89
CA THR A 41 -6.00 6.07 5.70
C THR A 41 -4.93 6.44 4.71
N GLY A 42 -5.15 6.12 3.44
CA GLY A 42 -4.16 6.37 2.41
C GLY A 42 -4.73 6.32 1.01
N GLU A 43 -3.85 6.49 0.06
CA GLU A 43 -4.12 6.33 -1.37
C GLU A 43 -3.16 5.30 -1.95
N VAL A 44 -3.70 4.40 -2.76
CA VAL A 44 -2.94 3.44 -3.56
C VAL A 44 -2.97 3.89 -5.00
N GLN A 45 -1.80 4.13 -5.58
CA GLN A 45 -1.62 4.42 -6.99
C GLN A 45 -1.32 3.12 -7.73
N ALA A 46 -2.22 2.70 -8.61
CA ALA A 46 -2.14 1.46 -9.36
C ALA A 46 -1.60 1.67 -10.78
N GLY A 47 -0.41 2.27 -10.92
CA GLY A 47 0.15 2.61 -12.22
C GLY A 47 -0.84 3.40 -13.09
N ASP A 48 -1.05 2.96 -14.34
CA ASP A 48 -2.01 3.56 -15.28
C ASP A 48 -3.49 3.41 -14.90
N PHE A 49 -3.83 2.55 -13.92
CA PHE A 49 -5.21 2.45 -13.43
C PHE A 49 -5.65 3.64 -12.58
N GLY A 50 -4.71 4.49 -12.14
CA GLY A 50 -4.98 5.68 -11.33
C GLY A 50 -4.85 5.44 -9.83
N ALA A 51 -5.25 6.46 -9.05
CA ALA A 51 -5.17 6.46 -7.60
C ALA A 51 -6.54 6.13 -6.98
N PHE A 52 -6.52 5.29 -5.95
CA PHE A 52 -7.70 4.86 -5.22
C PHE A 52 -7.51 5.10 -3.72
N PRO A 53 -8.49 5.68 -3.02
CA PRO A 53 -8.42 5.80 -1.57
C PRO A 53 -8.57 4.41 -0.93
N PHE A 54 -7.78 4.13 0.09
CA PHE A 54 -7.90 2.92 0.91
C PHE A 54 -7.90 3.25 2.40
N THR A 55 -8.58 2.39 3.15
CA THR A 55 -8.53 2.36 4.61
C THR A 55 -8.08 0.99 5.04
N ALA A 56 -7.19 0.94 6.01
CA ALA A 56 -6.78 -0.31 6.62
C ALA A 56 -6.73 -0.18 8.14
N LYS A 57 -6.92 -1.30 8.83
CA LYS A 57 -6.83 -1.39 10.28
C LYS A 57 -5.71 -2.34 10.63
N LYS A 58 -4.97 -2.03 11.69
CA LYS A 58 -3.96 -2.94 12.22
C LYS A 58 -4.65 -4.24 12.63
N LYS A 59 -4.27 -5.36 12.01
CA LYS A 59 -4.74 -6.68 12.42
C LYS A 59 -4.08 -7.01 13.76
N LYS A 60 -4.88 -7.23 14.80
CA LYS A 60 -4.44 -7.76 16.10
C LYS A 60 -4.14 -9.25 16.01
#